data_AF-X1JCS3-F1
#
_entry.id   AF-X1JCS3-F1
#
_cell.length_a   1.000
_cell.length_b   1.000
_cell.length_c   1.000
_cell.angle_alpha   90.00
_cell.angle_beta   90.00
_cell.angle_gamma   90.00
#
_symmetry.space_group_name_H-M   'P 1'
#
loop_
_entity.id
_entity.type
_entity.pdbx_description
1 polymer ?
#
loop_
_entity_poly.entity_id
_entity_poly.type
_entity_poly.pdbx_seq_one_letter_code
_entity_poly.pdbx_strand_id
1 'polypeptide(L)' 'MSDPEQKTPPKQVCMIRISFPVDTDEQAIDYKKKINNVLADITTARIEFSLMSRPPIMPNGSQIQ' A
#
# COMPACT_ATOMS: atom_id res chain seq x y z
N MET A 1 7.75 -6.55 -45.88
CA MET A 1 7.34 -7.47 -44.80
C MET A 1 7.06 -6.60 -43.60
N SER A 2 5.80 -6.47 -43.22
CA SER A 2 5.37 -5.54 -42.18
C SER A 2 5.38 -6.29 -40.85
N ASP A 3 6.28 -5.86 -39.96
CA ASP A 3 6.35 -6.32 -38.56
C ASP A 3 5.04 -5.94 -37.85
N PRO A 4 4.35 -6.87 -37.17
CA PRO A 4 3.15 -6.52 -36.42
C PRO A 4 3.59 -5.82 -35.13
N GLU A 5 3.47 -4.49 -35.11
CA GLU A 5 3.66 -3.67 -33.91
C GLU A 5 2.65 -4.09 -32.84
N GLN A 6 3.09 -4.98 -31.94
CA GLN A 6 2.27 -5.62 -30.92
C GLN A 6 1.99 -4.60 -29.81
N LYS A 7 0.93 -3.81 -30.01
CA LYS A 7 0.39 -2.83 -29.04
C LYS A 7 -0.02 -3.55 -27.76
N THR A 8 0.85 -3.54 -26.76
CA THR A 8 0.55 -4.09 -25.43
C THR A 8 -0.62 -3.31 -24.83
N PRO A 9 -1.66 -3.99 -24.31
CA PRO A 9 -2.80 -3.32 -23.70
C PRO A 9 -2.35 -2.50 -22.48
N PRO A 10 -3.02 -1.36 -22.18
CA PRO A 10 -2.69 -0.55 -21.03
C PRO A 10 -2.81 -1.39 -19.76
N LYS A 11 -1.71 -1.50 -19.01
CA LYS A 11 -1.68 -2.23 -17.74
C LYS A 11 -2.67 -1.57 -16.78
N GLN A 12 -3.72 -2.29 -16.38
CA GLN A 12 -4.65 -1.81 -15.37
C GLN A 12 -3.93 -1.74 -14.02
N VAL A 13 -3.85 -0.53 -13.46
CA VAL A 13 -3.26 -0.31 -12.13
C VAL A 13 -4.34 -0.50 -11.08
N CYS A 14 -4.20 -1.55 -10.27
CA CYS A 14 -5.03 -1.74 -9.09
C CYS A 14 -4.34 -1.10 -7.88
N MET A 15 -5.03 -0.19 -7.17
CA MET A 15 -4.51 0.48 -5.98
C MET A 15 -5.31 0.04 -4.76
N ILE A 16 -4.61 -0.47 -3.74
CA ILE A 16 -5.19 -0.85 -2.46
C ILE A 16 -4.55 0.03 -1.39
N ARG A 17 -5.37 0.74 -0.61
CA ARG A 17 -4.92 1.53 0.54
C ARG A 17 -5.34 0.83 1.81
N ILE A 18 -4.37 0.49 2.65
CA ILE A 18 -4.60 -0.17 3.94
C ILE A 18 -3.95 0.68 5.03
N SER A 19 -4.71 1.01 6.07
CA SER A 19 -4.26 1.81 7.19
C SER A 19 -4.31 0.97 8.46
N PHE A 20 -3.17 0.79 9.12
CA PHE A 20 -3.06 0.09 10.39
C PHE A 20 -2.80 1.08 11.51
N PRO A 21 -3.46 0.97 12.67
CA PRO A 21 -2.99 1.65 13.86
C PRO A 21 -1.64 1.06 14.27
N VAL A 22 -0.67 1.94 14.52
CA VAL A 22 0.64 1.58 15.06
C VAL A 22 0.88 2.42 16.30
N ASP A 23 1.44 1.79 17.33
CA ASP A 23 1.71 2.47 18.61
C ASP A 23 3.14 2.98 18.69
N THR A 24 4.08 2.36 17.96
CA THR A 24 5.49 2.77 17.91
C THR A 24 6.07 2.71 16.49
N ASP A 25 7.17 3.43 16.27
CA ASP A 25 7.88 3.48 14.99
C ASP A 25 8.48 2.11 14.63
N GLU A 26 8.95 1.34 15.61
CA GLU A 26 9.52 0.00 15.40
C GLU A 26 8.47 -0.96 14.86
N GLN A 27 7.24 -0.88 15.38
CA GLN A 27 6.12 -1.68 14.90
C GLN A 27 5.79 -1.34 13.45
N ALA A 28 5.81 -0.05 13.11
CA ALA A 28 5.56 0.40 11.74
C ALA A 28 6.64 -0.09 10.76
N ILE A 29 7.91 -0.08 11.18
CA ILE A 29 9.03 -0.60 10.39
C ILE A 29 8.89 -2.12 10.18
N ASP A 30 8.51 -2.86 11.22
CA ASP A 30 8.32 -4.31 11.13
C ASP A 30 7.17 -4.66 10.16
N TYR A 31 6.05 -3.94 10.22
CA TYR A 31 4.96 -4.12 9.27
C TYR A 31 5.37 -3.80 7.83
N LYS A 32 6.11 -2.71 7.59
CA LYS A 32 6.64 -2.40 6.26
C LYS A 32 7.47 -3.57 5.70
N LYS A 33 8.35 -4.16 6.52
CA LYS A 33 9.17 -5.32 6.12
C LYS A 33 8.31 -6.53 5.79
N LYS A 34 7.33 -6.86 6.64
CA LYS A 34 6.41 -7.99 6.42
C LYS A 34 5.61 -7.82 5.13
N ILE A 35 5.06 -6.62 4.89
CA ILE A 35 4.29 -6.32 3.68
C ILE A 35 5.17 -6.45 2.43
N ASN A 36 6.39 -5.89 2.46
CA ASN A 36 7.34 -6.03 1.36
C ASN A 36 7.69 -7.50 1.07
N ASN A 37 7.88 -8.32 2.12
CA ASN A 37 8.19 -9.74 1.95
C ASN A 37 7.01 -10.52 1.36
N VAL A 38 5.78 -10.27 1.81
CA VAL A 38 4.57 -10.94 1.29
C VAL A 38 4.32 -10.57 -0.17
N LEU A 39 4.63 -9.33 -0.56
CA LEU A 39 4.43 -8.84 -1.92
C LEU A 39 5.67 -9.02 -2.80
N ALA A 40 6.75 -9.63 -2.30
CA ALA A 40 8.01 -9.78 -3.02
C ALA A 40 7.85 -10.57 -4.34
N ASP A 41 6.90 -11.50 -4.39
CA ASP A 41 6.61 -12.32 -5.57
C ASP A 41 5.90 -11.52 -6.68
N ILE A 42 5.34 -10.35 -6.36
CA ILE A 42 4.61 -9.50 -7.29
C ILE A 42 5.53 -8.39 -7.81
N THR A 43 6.32 -8.71 -8.83
CA THR A 43 7.34 -7.79 -9.42
C THR A 43 6.76 -6.49 -10.01
N THR A 44 5.46 -6.45 -10.29
CA THR A 44 4.76 -5.26 -10.79
C THR A 44 4.13 -4.43 -9.67
N ALA A 45 4.10 -4.92 -8.44
CA ALA A 45 3.54 -4.19 -7.31
C ALA A 45 4.48 -3.06 -6.89
N ARG A 46 3.91 -1.88 -6.64
CA ARG A 46 4.59 -0.75 -6.01
C ARG A 46 3.96 -0.51 -4.65
N ILE A 47 4.80 -0.43 -3.64
CA ILE A 47 4.36 -0.27 -2.25
C ILE A 47 4.73 1.15 -1.82
N GLU A 48 3.71 1.95 -1.56
CA GLU A 48 3.86 3.28 -0.97
C GLU A 48 3.53 3.20 0.52
N PHE A 49 4.54 3.43 1.36
CA PHE A 49 4.41 3.39 2.81
C PHE A 49 4.55 4.80 3.39
N SER A 50 3.55 5.25 4.15
CA SER A 50 3.58 6.52 4.87
C SER A 50 3.06 6.36 6.29
N LEU A 51 3.69 7.08 7.22
CA LEU A 51 3.14 7.29 8.56
C LEU A 51 2.19 8.48 8.49
N MET A 52 1.00 8.34 9.07
CA MET A 52 0.00 9.40 9.15
C MET A 52 -0.37 9.60 10.61
N SER A 53 -0.57 10.86 11.01
CA SER A 53 -1.11 11.17 12.33
C SER A 53 -2.47 10.51 12.50
N ARG A 54 -2.67 9.81 13.62
CA ARG A 54 -3.94 9.17 13.92
C ARG A 54 -5.03 10.25 14.00
N PRO A 55 -6.14 10.14 13.25
CA PRO A 55 -7.26 11.06 13.41
C PRO A 55 -7.75 11.03 14.86
N PRO A 56 -8.24 12.16 15.40
CA PRO A 56 -8.71 12.21 16.78
C PRO A 56 -9.83 11.17 16.98
N ILE A 57 -9.61 10.24 17.89
CA ILE A 57 -10.61 9.24 18.29
C ILE A 57 -11.38 9.85 19.46
N MET A 58 -12.70 10.02 19.32
CA MET A 58 -13.55 10.40 20.44
C MET A 58 -13.55 9.28 21.50
N PRO A 59 -13.80 9.58 22.79
CA PRO A 59 -13.82 8.57 23.87
C PRO A 59 -14.83 7.42 23.66
N ASN A 60 -15.76 7.55 22.71
CA ASN A 60 -16.69 6.51 22.29
C ASN A 60 -16.20 5.63 21.12
N GLY A 61 -14.95 5.81 20.66
CA GLY A 61 -14.36 5.03 19.58
C GLY A 61 -14.69 5.51 18.17
N SER A 62 -15.47 6.58 18.00
CA SER A 62 -15.79 7.13 16.69
C SER A 62 -14.71 8.13 16.22
N GLN A 63 -14.29 8.01 14.96
CA GLN A 63 -13.43 9.01 14.32
C GLN A 63 -14.26 10.25 13.95
N ILE A 64 -13.69 11.44 14.17
CA ILE A 64 -14.25 12.70 13.70
C ILE A 64 -13.99 12.76 12.19
N GLN A 65 -15.07 12.72 11.39
CA GLN A 65 -15.01 12.84 9.94
C GLN A 65 -15.09 14.32 9.52
#